data_AF-A0AA43S5S8-F1
#
_entry.id   AF-A0AA43S5S8-F1
#
_cell.length_a   1.000
_cell.length_b   1.000
_cell.length_c   1.000
_cell.angle_alpha   90.00
_cell.angle_beta   90.00
_cell.angle_gamma   90.00
#
_symmetry.space_group_name_H-M   'P 1'
#
loop_
_entity.id
_entity.type
_entity.pdbx_description
1 polymer ?
#
loop_
_entity_poly.entity_id
_entity_poly.type
_entity_poly.pdbx_seq_one_letter_code
_entity_poly.pdbx_strand_id
1 'polypeptide(L)' 'MKRVVDVYKNRGRELIWTYVIHLGNVEFHPAQVDFEVEALRLSQLDKRGPANELSARVRFSL' A
#
# COMPACT_ATOMS: atom_id res chain seq x y z
N MET A 1 14.20 0.01 -1.04
CA MET A 1 13.62 0.65 0.17
C MET A 1 12.40 -0.13 0.63
N LYS A 2 12.25 -0.33 1.94
CA LYS A 2 11.16 -1.12 2.54
C LYS A 2 10.21 -0.19 3.29
N ARG A 3 8.90 -0.35 3.09
CA ARG A 3 7.85 0.41 3.79
C ARG A 3 6.72 -0.52 4.25
N VAL A 4 6.13 -0.17 5.39
CA VAL A 4 4.88 -0.77 5.85
C VAL A 4 3.74 0.05 5.26
N VAL A 5 2.78 -0.59 4.62
CA VAL A 5 1.66 0.06 3.95
C VAL A 5 0.36 -0.55 4.42
N ASP A 6 -0.49 0.28 5.01
CA ASP A 6 -1.79 -0.10 5.51
C ASP A 6 -2.85 0.08 4.43
N VAL A 7 -3.75 -0.89 4.29
CA VAL A 7 -4.85 -0.87 3.33
C VAL A 7 -6.17 -0.78 4.07
N TYR A 8 -6.98 0.19 3.67
CA TYR A 8 -8.22 0.53 4.32
C TYR A 8 -9.42 0.40 3.38
N LYS A 9 -10.58 0.10 3.95
CA LYS A 9 -11.92 0.24 3.35
C LYS A 9 -12.67 1.41 3.95
N ASN A 10 -13.88 1.65 3.41
CA ASN A 10 -14.83 2.60 3.98
C ASN A 10 -14.24 4.01 4.12
N ARG A 11 -13.55 4.47 3.05
CA ARG A 11 -12.86 5.76 2.98
C ARG A 11 -11.80 5.97 4.07
N GLY A 12 -11.04 4.92 4.40
CA GLY A 12 -9.96 5.01 5.38
C GLY A 12 -10.38 4.69 6.82
N ARG A 13 -11.60 4.20 7.06
CA ARG A 13 -12.12 3.94 8.41
C ARG A 13 -11.82 2.55 8.93
N GLU A 14 -11.62 1.59 8.05
CA GLU A 14 -11.46 0.18 8.41
C GLU A 14 -10.15 -0.35 7.86
N LEU A 15 -9.19 -0.67 8.74
CA LEU A 15 -7.95 -1.34 8.35
C LEU A 15 -8.25 -2.81 8.03
N ILE A 16 -7.98 -3.24 6.80
CA ILE A 16 -8.28 -4.62 6.36
C ILE A 16 -7.02 -5.46 6.14
N TRP A 17 -5.88 -4.81 5.90
CA TRP A 17 -4.61 -5.50 5.65
C TRP A 17 -3.42 -4.56 5.82
N THR A 18 -2.25 -5.13 6.09
CA THR A 18 -0.98 -4.42 6.10
C THR A 18 0.04 -5.19 5.26
N TYR A 19 0.62 -4.54 4.27
CA TYR A 19 1.73 -5.07 3.50
C TYR A 19 3.06 -4.53 4.00
N VAL A 20 4.09 -5.34 3.81
CA VAL A 20 5.47 -4.91 3.90
C VAL A 20 6.03 -4.93 2.49
N ILE A 21 6.17 -3.75 1.88
CA ILE A 21 6.51 -3.60 0.47
C ILE A 21 7.98 -3.21 0.35
N HIS A 22 8.67 -3.91 -0.53
CA HIS A 22 10.03 -3.57 -0.92
C HIS A 22 10.04 -3.11 -2.38
N LEU A 23 10.26 -1.82 -2.59
CA LEU A 23 10.48 -1.25 -3.91
C LEU A 23 11.94 -0.84 -4.03
N GLY A 24 12.62 -1.21 -5.11
CA GLY A 24 13.98 -0.74 -5.35
C GLY A 24 14.53 -1.21 -6.68
N ASN A 25 15.22 -0.29 -7.36
CA ASN A 25 16.21 -0.49 -8.40
C ASN A 25 17.41 0.40 -8.07
N VAL A 26 18.62 0.07 -8.56
CA VAL A 26 19.87 0.76 -8.20
C VAL A 26 19.85 2.26 -8.54
N GLU A 27 19.04 2.67 -9.51
CA GLU A 27 19.04 4.03 -10.07
C GLU A 27 17.85 4.91 -9.63
N PHE A 28 16.87 4.38 -8.89
CA PHE A 28 15.66 5.12 -8.54
C PHE A 28 15.27 4.97 -7.07
N HIS A 29 14.95 6.10 -6.45
CA HIS A 29 14.43 6.17 -5.08
C HIS A 29 12.89 6.28 -5.13
N PRO A 30 12.15 5.19 -4.84
CA PRO A 30 10.70 5.20 -4.90
C PRO A 30 10.12 6.20 -3.89
N ALA A 31 9.18 7.01 -4.37
CA ALA A 31 8.39 7.92 -3.57
C ALA A 31 7.33 7.15 -2.78
N GLN A 32 6.71 7.82 -1.80
CA GLN A 32 5.65 7.23 -0.99
C GLN A 32 4.49 6.67 -1.83
N VAL A 33 4.06 7.41 -2.85
CA VAL A 33 2.94 7.03 -3.72
C VAL A 33 3.20 5.70 -4.44
N ASP A 34 4.45 5.39 -4.76
CA ASP A 34 4.80 4.13 -5.42
C ASP A 34 4.47 2.92 -4.52
N PHE A 35 4.71 3.05 -3.22
CA PHE A 35 4.37 2.02 -2.24
C PHE A 35 2.85 1.87 -2.05
N GLU A 36 2.11 2.98 -2.07
CA GLU A 36 0.64 2.97 -1.94
C GLU A 36 -0.02 2.34 -3.17
N VAL A 37 0.46 2.66 -4.37
CA VAL A 37 0.01 2.04 -5.63
C VAL A 37 0.29 0.54 -5.61
N GLU A 38 1.49 0.12 -5.20
CA GLU A 38 1.83 -1.30 -5.13
C GLU A 38 0.96 -2.05 -4.12
N ALA A 39 0.64 -1.45 -2.97
CA ALA A 39 -0.27 -2.05 -1.99
C ALA A 39 -1.69 -2.25 -2.57
N LEU A 40 -2.18 -1.30 -3.36
CA LEU A 40 -3.48 -1.46 -4.04
C LEU A 40 -3.44 -2.56 -5.10
N ARG A 41 -2.35 -2.65 -5.87
CA ARG A 41 -2.14 -3.73 -6.86
C ARG A 41 -2.12 -5.10 -6.19
N LEU A 42 -1.36 -5.25 -5.11
CA LEU A 42 -1.31 -6.50 -4.32
C LEU A 42 -2.68 -6.85 -3.73
N SER A 43 -3.42 -5.86 -3.24
CA SER A 43 -4.78 -6.06 -2.69
C SER A 43 -5.77 -6.65 -3.70
N GLN A 44 -5.65 -6.29 -4.97
CA GLN A 44 -6.48 -6.87 -6.03
C GLN A 44 -6.11 -8.34 -6.28
N LEU A 45 -4.81 -8.65 -6.34
CA LEU A 45 -4.32 -10.03 -6.53
C LEU A 45 -4.75 -10.95 -5.38
N ASP A 46 -4.66 -10.44 -4.15
CA ASP A 46 -5.06 -11.13 -2.93
C ASP A 46 -6.58 -11.13 -2.70
N LYS A 47 -7.37 -10.58 -3.63
CA LYS A 47 -8.84 -10.49 -3.57
C LYS A 47 -9.36 -9.82 -2.27
N ARG A 48 -8.65 -8.79 -1.78
CA ARG A 48 -9.03 -8.04 -0.55
C ARG A 48 -10.23 -7.10 -0.75
N GLY A 49 -10.56 -6.79 -2.00
CA GLY A 49 -11.69 -5.97 -2.38
C GLY A 49 -11.48 -5.31 -3.74
N PRO A 50 -12.51 -4.67 -4.30
CA PRO A 50 -12.39 -3.92 -5.54
C PRO A 50 -11.58 -2.64 -5.30
N ALA A 51 -10.70 -2.29 -6.23
CA ALA A 51 -9.70 -1.24 -6.02
C ALA A 51 -10.27 0.15 -5.73
N ASN A 52 -11.46 0.44 -6.27
CA ASN A 52 -12.18 1.68 -6.08
C ASN A 52 -12.79 1.82 -4.67
N GLU A 53 -12.83 0.76 -3.88
CA GLU A 53 -13.27 0.77 -2.48
C GLU A 53 -12.11 0.79 -1.48
N LEU A 54 -10.88 0.62 -1.97
CA LEU A 54 -9.68 0.53 -1.16
C LEU A 54 -8.88 1.84 -1.22
N SER A 55 -8.23 2.17 -0.11
CA SER A 55 -7.15 3.15 -0.08
C SER A 55 -5.94 2.54 0.63
N ALA A 56 -4.74 2.96 0.24
CA ALA A 56 -3.50 2.54 0.87
C ALA A 56 -2.77 3.75 1.42
N ARG A 57 -2.09 3.59 2.57
CA ARG A 57 -1.25 4.63 3.17
C ARG A 57 0.02 4.03 3.70
N VAL A 58 1.16 4.64 3.36
CA VAL A 58 2.42 4.29 4.02
C VAL A 58 2.33 4.69 5.49
N ARG A 59 2.71 3.77 6.38
CA ARG A 59 2.82 4.07 7.81
C ARG A 59 4.08 4.90 8.02
N PHE A 60 3.90 6.17 8.35
CA PHE A 60 5.00 6.99 8.86
C PHE A 60 5.38 6.47 10.24
N SER A 61 6.64 6.09 10.42
CA SER A 61 7.20 5.91 11.76
C SER A 61 7.30 7.29 12.40
N LEU A 62 6.68 7.46 13.56
CA LEU A 62 6.96 8.58 14.47
C LEU A 62 8.42 8.56 14.92
#